data_AF-A0A1E1L999-F1
#
_entry.id   AF-A0A1E1L999-F1
#
_cell.length_a   1.000
_cell.length_b   1.000
_cell.length_c   1.000
_cell.angle_alpha   90.00
_cell.angle_beta   90.00
_cell.angle_gamma   90.00
#
_symmetry.space_group_name_H-M   'P 1'
#
loop_
_entity.id
_entity.type
_entity.pdbx_description
1 polymer ?
#
loop_
_entity_poly.entity_id
_entity_poly.type
_entity_poly.pdbx_seq_one_letter_code
_entity_poly.pdbx_strand_id
1 'polypeptide(L)'
;MPPLKPKTMRTLRSKIPFQTAPHNTAIHRTLTATAHNNTFLTPRKTSSQSSSNHLLHPNTTSTTTAFRTPLAPKTTTPTSPNPFDTLLNSLTLALTSPSSQPSPSHPFSPSLPALHDLLRNYTSNPTHWAKYAHADPQKKYTRNLITEVPGIFNLLLLVWTPGMRSPVHDHAGSHCLMKVLSGRLSEVRWAMPESSTEELEGREGDREALKVIGRKEFKEGKVAYISDRLGLHEIINPSEGEYAVSLHLYTPPNAATYGCHIYDPTTGESKHVMQGSYDSVRGIVHSS
;
A
#
# COMPACT_ATOMS: atom_id res chain seq x y z
N MET A 1 -45.82 22.28 -10.52
CA MET A 1 -45.10 21.67 -9.37
C MET A 1 -43.71 22.30 -9.28
N PRO A 2 -43.29 22.81 -8.11
CA PRO A 2 -42.01 23.49 -7.94
C PRO A 2 -40.87 22.48 -7.63
N PRO A 3 -39.59 22.83 -7.86
CA PRO A 3 -38.47 21.96 -7.55
C PRO A 3 -38.10 22.02 -6.05
N LEU A 4 -37.84 20.85 -5.47
CA LEU A 4 -37.39 20.65 -4.09
C LEU A 4 -35.95 21.14 -3.89
N LYS A 5 -35.75 22.00 -2.90
CA LYS A 5 -34.44 22.52 -2.45
C LYS A 5 -33.65 21.44 -1.66
N PRO A 6 -32.31 21.46 -1.70
CA PRO A 6 -31.48 20.54 -0.91
C PRO A 6 -31.50 20.91 0.59
N LYS A 7 -31.71 19.91 1.45
CA LYS A 7 -31.64 20.04 2.91
C LYS A 7 -30.19 20.04 3.38
N THR A 8 -29.83 21.09 4.09
CA THR A 8 -28.58 21.29 4.82
C THR A 8 -28.43 20.23 5.91
N MET A 9 -27.39 19.39 5.86
CA MET A 9 -27.05 18.50 6.98
C MET A 9 -26.31 19.29 8.05
N ARG A 10 -26.94 19.35 9.22
CA ARG A 10 -26.50 20.05 10.43
C ARG A 10 -25.47 19.18 11.15
N THR A 11 -24.27 19.71 11.35
CA THR A 11 -23.19 19.06 12.10
C THR A 11 -23.59 18.89 13.57
N LEU A 12 -23.74 17.65 14.03
CA LEU A 12 -23.91 17.34 15.46
C LEU A 12 -22.52 17.12 16.07
N ARG A 13 -22.02 18.14 16.78
CA ARG A 13 -20.90 18.04 17.73
C ARG A 13 -21.44 17.46 19.04
N SER A 14 -21.17 16.20 19.34
CA SER A 14 -21.36 15.64 20.68
C SER A 14 -20.06 15.81 21.48
N LYS A 15 -20.11 16.68 22.50
CA LYS A 15 -19.12 16.76 23.58
C LYS A 15 -19.34 15.57 24.52
N ILE A 16 -18.29 14.82 24.86
CA ILE A 16 -18.29 13.88 25.99
C ILE A 16 -17.17 14.31 26.96
N PRO A 17 -17.41 14.33 28.28
CA PRO A 17 -16.46 14.89 29.25
C PRO A 17 -15.33 13.92 29.57
N PHE A 18 -14.13 14.48 29.78
CA PHE A 18 -12.99 13.81 30.40
C PHE A 18 -13.31 13.49 31.87
N GLN A 19 -13.05 12.24 32.28
CA GLN A 19 -12.99 11.86 33.68
C GLN A 19 -11.62 11.25 34.00
N THR A 20 -11.13 11.63 35.17
CA THR A 20 -9.77 11.56 35.71
C THR A 20 -9.29 10.15 36.06
N ALA A 21 -7.99 9.92 35.87
CA ALA A 21 -7.27 8.72 36.31
C ALA A 21 -7.06 8.66 37.82
N PRO A 22 -6.93 7.46 38.43
CA PRO A 22 -6.30 7.31 39.72
C PRO A 22 -4.82 6.93 39.62
N HIS A 23 -4.06 7.59 40.48
CA HIS A 23 -2.66 7.40 40.82
C HIS A 23 -2.45 6.03 41.50
N ASN A 24 -1.38 5.29 41.17
CA ASN A 24 -0.77 4.39 42.14
C ASN A 24 0.71 4.07 41.82
N THR A 25 1.39 3.67 42.87
CA THR A 25 2.75 4.08 43.24
C THR A 25 3.85 3.15 42.73
N ALA A 26 5.05 3.72 42.59
CA ALA A 26 6.28 3.11 42.09
C ALA A 26 6.87 1.99 42.98
N ILE A 27 7.56 1.03 42.35
CA ILE A 27 8.67 0.27 42.95
C ILE A 27 9.86 0.35 42.00
N HIS A 28 10.94 0.95 42.51
CA HIS A 28 12.27 1.03 41.91
C HIS A 28 12.98 -0.33 41.94
N ARG A 29 13.60 -0.74 40.83
CA ARG A 29 14.94 -1.36 40.86
C ARG A 29 15.80 -0.83 39.71
N THR A 30 16.90 -0.24 40.15
CA THR A 30 18.07 0.28 39.45
C THR A 30 18.77 -0.77 38.60
N LEU A 31 19.31 -0.38 37.44
CA LEU A 31 20.65 -0.73 36.97
C LEU A 31 21.15 0.33 35.96
N THR A 32 22.43 0.63 36.11
CA THR A 32 23.26 1.77 35.70
C THR A 32 23.72 1.81 34.24
N ALA A 33 23.70 3.04 33.68
CA ALA A 33 24.79 3.79 32.99
C ALA A 33 25.54 3.12 31.82
N THR A 34 25.79 3.77 30.67
CA THR A 34 26.47 5.07 30.49
C THR A 34 26.13 5.70 29.14
N ALA A 35 26.00 7.03 29.13
CA ALA A 35 25.90 7.87 27.93
C ALA A 35 27.29 8.46 27.60
N HIS A 36 27.58 8.64 26.31
CA HIS A 36 28.59 9.57 25.83
C HIS A 36 27.91 10.61 24.95
N ASN A 37 27.85 11.84 25.48
CA ASN A 37 27.64 13.05 24.69
C ASN A 37 28.93 13.36 23.91
N ASN A 38 28.78 13.87 22.69
CA ASN A 38 29.67 14.96 22.28
C ASN A 38 28.92 15.96 21.41
N THR A 39 28.76 17.13 21.99
CA THR A 39 28.26 18.38 21.43
C THR A 39 29.41 19.06 20.71
N PHE A 40 29.22 19.54 19.49
CA PHE A 40 30.03 20.64 18.96
C PHE A 40 29.08 21.68 18.34
N LEU A 41 29.14 22.88 18.92
CA LEU A 41 28.48 24.09 18.46
C LEU A 41 29.52 25.03 17.84
N THR A 42 28.98 25.94 17.01
CA THR A 42 29.49 27.26 16.55
C THR A 42 30.25 27.30 15.21
N PRO A 43 30.28 28.47 14.52
CA PRO A 43 29.18 29.41 14.31
C PRO A 43 29.02 29.92 12.86
N ARG A 44 27.81 30.44 12.65
CA ARG A 44 27.27 31.35 11.63
C ARG A 44 28.25 32.42 11.13
N LYS A 45 28.33 32.62 9.80
CA LYS A 45 28.67 33.90 9.17
C LYS A 45 27.49 34.42 8.36
N THR A 46 27.01 35.57 8.79
CA THR A 46 26.10 36.47 8.07
C THR A 46 26.90 37.40 7.18
N SER A 47 26.46 37.64 5.95
CA SER A 47 26.76 38.87 5.23
C SER A 47 25.51 39.31 4.46
N SER A 48 24.96 40.42 4.93
CA SER A 48 23.97 41.30 4.32
C SER A 48 24.54 42.12 3.17
N GLN A 49 23.72 42.46 2.18
CA GLN A 49 23.53 43.80 1.56
C GLN A 49 22.56 43.63 0.37
N SER A 50 21.34 44.20 0.42
CA SER A 50 20.94 45.58 0.04
C SER A 50 20.71 45.72 -1.48
N SER A 51 19.45 45.75 -1.96
CA SER A 51 18.65 46.96 -2.36
C SER A 51 19.20 47.62 -3.66
N SER A 52 18.47 47.96 -4.73
CA SER A 52 17.14 48.60 -4.86
C SER A 52 16.60 48.54 -6.31
N ASN A 53 15.30 48.83 -6.43
CA ASN A 53 14.45 48.94 -7.63
C ASN A 53 14.56 50.27 -8.44
N HIS A 54 13.81 50.29 -9.57
CA HIS A 54 13.18 51.40 -10.34
C HIS A 54 13.93 51.95 -11.59
N LEU A 55 13.41 51.78 -12.84
CA LEU A 55 12.33 52.50 -13.59
C LEU A 55 12.75 53.96 -13.92
N LEU A 56 12.67 54.58 -15.12
CA LEU A 56 11.95 54.44 -16.41
C LEU A 56 12.70 55.20 -17.55
N HIS A 57 12.47 54.78 -18.82
CA HIS A 57 12.30 55.49 -20.13
C HIS A 57 12.95 56.88 -20.43
N PRO A 58 13.31 57.15 -21.70
CA PRO A 58 12.34 57.69 -22.68
C PRO A 58 12.34 57.06 -24.09
N ASN A 59 11.24 57.33 -24.79
CA ASN A 59 10.82 56.99 -26.16
C ASN A 59 11.88 57.15 -27.26
N THR A 60 11.80 56.30 -28.31
CA THR A 60 11.48 56.80 -29.68
C THR A 60 11.05 55.67 -30.63
N THR A 61 10.08 56.01 -31.45
CA THR A 61 9.38 55.23 -32.48
C THR A 61 10.28 54.96 -33.69
N SER A 62 10.36 53.71 -34.14
CA SER A 62 10.84 53.36 -35.49
C SER A 62 10.16 52.08 -35.98
N THR A 63 9.37 52.24 -37.04
CA THR A 63 8.64 51.20 -37.76
C THR A 63 9.60 50.32 -38.53
N THR A 64 9.73 49.04 -38.16
CA THR A 64 10.38 48.03 -39.00
C THR A 64 9.53 46.77 -39.02
N THR A 65 8.97 46.47 -40.19
CA THR A 65 8.25 45.24 -40.50
C THR A 65 9.21 44.07 -40.46
N ALA A 66 9.33 43.41 -39.30
CA ALA A 66 10.12 42.20 -39.14
C ALA A 66 9.29 40.98 -39.57
N PHE A 67 9.81 40.24 -40.56
CA PHE A 67 9.30 38.93 -40.96
C PHE A 67 9.30 37.99 -39.74
N ARG A 68 8.11 37.51 -39.34
CA ARG A 68 7.97 36.45 -38.33
C ARG A 68 8.49 35.13 -38.91
N THR A 69 9.65 34.70 -38.45
CA THR A 69 10.09 33.30 -38.55
C THR A 69 9.07 32.40 -37.84
N PRO A 70 8.69 31.24 -38.39
CA PRO A 70 7.84 30.31 -37.67
C PRO A 70 8.55 29.84 -36.40
N LEU A 71 7.85 29.86 -35.26
CA LEU A 71 8.36 29.21 -34.05
C LEU A 71 8.64 27.74 -34.39
N ALA A 72 9.88 27.31 -34.16
CA ALA A 72 10.23 25.90 -34.17
C ALA A 72 9.28 25.14 -33.24
N PRO A 73 8.82 23.93 -33.62
CA PRO A 73 8.03 23.10 -32.73
C PRO A 73 8.82 22.89 -31.44
N LYS A 74 8.18 23.15 -30.29
CA LYS A 74 8.75 22.84 -28.98
C LYS A 74 9.17 21.38 -29.02
N THR A 75 10.48 21.15 -29.04
CA THR A 75 11.08 19.83 -28.91
C THR A 75 10.53 19.22 -27.63
N THR A 76 9.66 18.22 -27.76
CA THR A 76 9.21 17.41 -26.64
C THR A 76 10.46 16.80 -26.03
N THR A 77 10.90 17.34 -24.89
CA THR A 77 11.92 16.71 -24.07
C THR A 77 11.49 15.26 -23.83
N PRO A 78 12.36 14.26 -24.08
CA PRO A 78 12.01 12.88 -23.81
C PRO A 78 11.66 12.76 -22.33
N THR A 79 10.38 12.51 -22.05
CA THR A 79 9.86 12.37 -20.70
C THR A 79 10.63 11.26 -20.01
N SER A 80 11.29 11.57 -18.88
CA SER A 80 11.96 10.55 -18.08
C SER A 80 10.99 9.40 -17.78
N PRO A 81 11.41 8.13 -17.88
CA PRO A 81 10.53 7.00 -17.65
C PRO A 81 9.95 7.06 -16.23
N ASN A 82 8.65 6.80 -16.12
CA ASN A 82 7.94 6.78 -14.84
C ASN A 82 8.59 5.74 -13.90
N PRO A 83 9.06 6.12 -12.69
CA PRO A 83 9.72 5.19 -11.76
C PRO A 83 8.88 3.97 -11.37
N PHE A 84 7.54 4.08 -11.40
CA PHE A 84 6.68 2.92 -11.15
C PHE A 84 6.73 1.93 -12.31
N ASP A 85 6.77 2.39 -13.56
CA ASP A 85 6.93 1.50 -14.72
C ASP A 85 8.30 0.78 -14.67
N THR A 86 9.35 1.45 -14.19
CA THR A 86 10.65 0.81 -13.90
C THR A 86 10.52 -0.30 -12.86
N LEU A 87 9.80 -0.06 -11.76
CA LEU A 87 9.52 -1.10 -10.75
C LEU A 87 8.78 -2.30 -11.38
N LEU A 88 7.75 -2.06 -12.18
CA LEU A 88 6.99 -3.13 -12.86
C LEU A 88 7.90 -3.99 -13.74
N ASN A 89 8.77 -3.35 -14.51
CA ASN A 89 9.72 -4.04 -15.38
C ASN A 89 10.75 -4.84 -14.56
N SER A 90 11.29 -4.27 -13.48
CA SER A 90 12.26 -4.96 -12.62
C SER A 90 11.65 -6.16 -11.89
N LEU A 91 10.41 -6.04 -11.38
CA LEU A 91 9.71 -7.16 -10.77
C LEU A 91 9.44 -8.27 -11.79
N THR A 92 8.97 -7.90 -12.98
CA THR A 92 8.71 -8.85 -14.06
C THR A 92 10.00 -9.60 -14.43
N LEU A 93 11.09 -8.87 -14.70
CA LEU A 93 12.38 -9.48 -15.03
C LEU A 93 12.90 -10.40 -13.91
N ALA A 94 12.81 -9.97 -12.65
CA ALA A 94 13.24 -10.77 -11.51
C ALA A 94 12.45 -12.08 -11.37
N LEU A 95 11.17 -12.09 -11.75
CA LEU A 95 10.28 -13.24 -11.64
C LEU A 95 10.30 -14.14 -12.88
N THR A 96 10.63 -13.61 -14.06
CA THR A 96 10.59 -14.36 -15.33
C THR A 96 11.96 -14.70 -15.89
N SER A 97 13.05 -14.24 -15.27
CA SER A 97 14.42 -14.59 -15.68
C SER A 97 14.61 -16.11 -15.64
N PRO A 98 15.36 -16.72 -16.58
CA PRO A 98 15.67 -18.16 -16.55
C PRO A 98 16.35 -18.62 -15.27
N SER A 99 17.15 -17.75 -14.63
CA SER A 99 17.74 -18.00 -13.30
C SER A 99 16.69 -18.11 -12.19
N SER A 100 15.50 -17.59 -12.45
CA SER A 100 14.33 -17.63 -11.60
C SER A 100 13.35 -18.71 -12.07
N GLN A 101 13.81 -19.79 -12.70
CA GLN A 101 13.02 -20.99 -12.91
C GLN A 101 13.32 -22.04 -11.83
N PRO A 102 12.32 -22.81 -11.37
CA PRO A 102 12.54 -23.86 -10.40
C PRO A 102 13.48 -24.91 -11.01
N SER A 103 14.46 -25.38 -10.23
CA SER A 103 15.29 -26.52 -10.61
C SER A 103 15.11 -27.65 -9.59
N PRO A 104 15.49 -28.90 -9.93
CA PRO A 104 15.45 -30.01 -8.98
C PRO A 104 16.23 -29.76 -7.68
N SER A 105 17.28 -28.91 -7.73
CA SER A 105 18.08 -28.52 -6.56
C SER A 105 17.56 -27.27 -5.84
N HIS A 106 16.76 -26.44 -6.52
CA HIS A 106 16.12 -25.25 -5.96
C HIS A 106 14.65 -25.16 -6.43
N PRO A 107 13.72 -25.80 -5.72
CA PRO A 107 12.30 -25.82 -6.10
C PRO A 107 11.62 -24.46 -5.94
N PHE A 108 12.28 -23.47 -5.32
CA PHE A 108 11.81 -22.08 -5.22
C PHE A 108 12.68 -21.14 -6.05
N SER A 109 12.06 -20.51 -7.04
CA SER A 109 12.79 -19.79 -8.08
C SER A 109 13.06 -18.30 -7.86
N PRO A 110 12.20 -17.48 -7.23
CA PRO A 110 12.51 -16.05 -7.11
C PRO A 110 13.10 -15.69 -5.73
N SER A 111 14.16 -14.88 -5.74
CA SER A 111 14.78 -14.35 -4.52
C SER A 111 13.84 -13.38 -3.81
N LEU A 112 13.13 -13.85 -2.78
CA LEU A 112 12.26 -13.01 -1.93
C LEU A 112 12.97 -11.76 -1.40
N PRO A 113 14.24 -11.82 -0.93
CA PRO A 113 14.97 -10.62 -0.55
C PRO A 113 15.10 -9.60 -1.69
N ALA A 114 15.39 -10.06 -2.91
CA ALA A 114 15.51 -9.16 -4.06
C ALA A 114 14.16 -8.50 -4.43
N LEU A 115 13.06 -9.26 -4.42
CA LEU A 115 11.72 -8.70 -4.66
C LEU A 115 11.33 -7.68 -3.58
N HIS A 116 11.62 -8.00 -2.32
CA HIS A 116 11.41 -7.09 -1.21
C HIS A 116 12.21 -5.79 -1.40
N ASP A 117 13.47 -5.88 -1.85
CA ASP A 117 14.32 -4.73 -2.09
C ASP A 117 13.84 -3.86 -3.26
N LEU A 118 13.37 -4.47 -4.35
CA LEU A 118 12.74 -3.75 -5.45
C LEU A 118 11.53 -2.93 -4.97
N LEU A 119 10.63 -3.56 -4.21
CA LEU A 119 9.48 -2.87 -3.62
C LEU A 119 9.92 -1.78 -2.63
N ARG A 120 10.88 -2.08 -1.74
CA ARG A 120 11.35 -1.15 -0.71
C ARG A 120 11.98 0.10 -1.34
N ASN A 121 12.81 -0.06 -2.36
CA ASN A 121 13.57 1.02 -2.98
C ASN A 121 12.71 1.94 -3.84
N TYR A 122 11.54 1.47 -4.30
CA TYR A 122 10.57 2.34 -4.94
C TYR A 122 10.00 3.37 -3.94
N THR A 123 10.24 4.66 -4.21
CA THR A 123 9.64 5.77 -3.46
C THR A 123 8.25 6.06 -4.03
N SER A 124 7.22 5.93 -3.20
CA SER A 124 5.83 6.12 -3.66
C SER A 124 5.57 7.57 -4.06
N ASN A 125 4.89 7.74 -5.19
CA ASN A 125 4.32 9.01 -5.59
C ASN A 125 2.97 8.73 -6.28
N PRO A 126 1.84 9.31 -5.80
CA PRO A 126 0.53 9.12 -6.41
C PRO A 126 0.50 9.38 -7.91
N THR A 127 1.26 10.34 -8.44
CA THR A 127 1.28 10.63 -9.87
C THR A 127 1.77 9.46 -10.73
N HIS A 128 2.55 8.54 -10.15
CA HIS A 128 3.07 7.38 -10.87
C HIS A 128 2.05 6.24 -11.02
N TRP A 129 1.16 6.06 -10.04
CA TRP A 129 0.26 4.89 -9.94
C TRP A 129 -1.23 5.22 -9.88
N ALA A 130 -1.63 6.50 -9.82
CA ALA A 130 -3.03 6.92 -9.67
C ALA A 130 -3.98 6.32 -10.72
N LYS A 131 -3.51 6.06 -11.95
CA LYS A 131 -4.30 5.39 -13.01
C LYS A 131 -4.82 4.01 -12.62
N TYR A 132 -4.22 3.35 -11.63
CA TYR A 132 -4.62 2.03 -11.14
C TYR A 132 -5.43 2.10 -9.84
N ALA A 133 -5.52 3.26 -9.18
CA ALA A 133 -6.09 3.40 -7.84
C ALA A 133 -7.59 3.72 -7.88
N HIS A 134 -8.38 2.81 -8.44
CA HIS A 134 -9.83 2.96 -8.48
C HIS A 134 -10.42 2.54 -7.14
N ALA A 135 -11.04 3.49 -6.43
CA ALA A 135 -11.73 3.27 -5.17
C ALA A 135 -13.23 3.02 -5.39
N ASP A 136 -13.84 2.24 -4.50
CA ASP A 136 -15.29 2.10 -4.41
C ASP A 136 -15.71 2.22 -2.93
N PRO A 137 -16.35 3.34 -2.52
CA PRO A 137 -16.79 3.55 -1.14
C PRO A 137 -17.79 2.51 -0.63
N GLN A 138 -18.47 1.77 -1.51
CA GLN A 138 -19.42 0.72 -1.13
C GLN A 138 -18.72 -0.60 -0.78
N LYS A 139 -17.44 -0.74 -1.12
CA LYS A 139 -16.63 -1.94 -0.84
C LYS A 139 -15.69 -1.71 0.34
N LYS A 140 -15.32 -2.81 0.99
CA LYS A 140 -14.28 -2.81 2.04
C LYS A 140 -12.93 -2.34 1.49
N TYR A 141 -12.61 -2.84 0.30
CA TYR A 141 -11.48 -2.43 -0.51
C TYR A 141 -11.73 -2.87 -1.96
N THR A 142 -11.04 -2.25 -2.90
CA THR A 142 -11.00 -2.67 -4.31
C THR A 142 -9.70 -3.42 -4.62
N ARG A 143 -9.71 -4.29 -5.62
CA ARG A 143 -8.58 -5.05 -6.15
C ARG A 143 -8.38 -4.69 -7.62
N ASN A 144 -7.36 -3.86 -7.89
CA ASN A 144 -7.07 -3.35 -9.22
C ASN A 144 -5.87 -4.10 -9.82
N LEU A 145 -6.09 -4.93 -10.83
CA LEU A 145 -5.00 -5.67 -11.48
C LEU A 145 -4.12 -4.71 -12.29
N ILE A 146 -2.84 -4.63 -11.95
CA ILE A 146 -1.85 -3.81 -12.69
C ILE A 146 -1.25 -4.63 -13.83
N THR A 147 -0.70 -5.79 -13.49
CA THR A 147 -0.07 -6.70 -14.44
C THR A 147 -0.04 -8.11 -13.88
N GLU A 148 0.07 -9.10 -14.77
CA GLU A 148 0.23 -10.51 -14.42
C GLU A 148 1.06 -11.21 -15.49
N VAL A 149 1.73 -12.26 -15.07
CA VAL A 149 2.34 -13.24 -15.96
C VAL A 149 1.74 -14.60 -15.58
N PRO A 150 0.97 -15.25 -16.47
CA PRO A 150 0.25 -16.48 -16.16
C PRO A 150 1.13 -17.53 -15.49
N GLY A 151 0.65 -18.08 -14.37
CA GLY A 151 1.36 -19.07 -13.57
C GLY A 151 2.56 -18.55 -12.76
N ILE A 152 3.04 -17.33 -13.00
CA ILE A 152 4.24 -16.78 -12.34
C ILE A 152 3.87 -15.78 -11.24
N PHE A 153 3.11 -14.74 -11.57
CA PHE A 153 2.68 -13.76 -10.57
C PHE A 153 1.49 -12.91 -11.05
N ASN A 154 0.83 -12.27 -10.09
CA ASN A 154 0.00 -11.09 -10.35
C ASN A 154 0.40 -9.95 -9.40
N LEU A 155 0.20 -8.73 -9.88
CA LEU A 155 0.48 -7.50 -9.14
C LEU A 155 -0.79 -6.66 -9.08
N LEU A 156 -1.30 -6.46 -7.87
CA LEU A 156 -2.54 -5.74 -7.61
C LEU A 156 -2.27 -4.45 -6.84
N LEU A 157 -3.04 -3.41 -7.13
CA LEU A 157 -3.16 -2.24 -6.26
C LEU A 157 -4.50 -2.30 -5.52
N LEU A 158 -4.44 -2.39 -4.20
CA LEU A 158 -5.62 -2.40 -3.35
C LEU A 158 -5.86 -0.99 -2.79
N VAL A 159 -7.11 -0.53 -2.87
CA VAL A 159 -7.54 0.74 -2.26
C VAL A 159 -8.49 0.43 -1.12
N TRP A 160 -8.09 0.78 0.10
CA TRP A 160 -8.76 0.39 1.34
C TRP A 160 -9.65 1.52 1.84
N THR A 161 -10.94 1.25 1.93
CA THR A 161 -11.94 2.19 2.47
C THR A 161 -11.64 2.50 3.94
N PRO A 162 -11.81 3.75 4.41
CA PRO A 162 -11.59 4.12 5.80
C PRO A 162 -12.33 3.19 6.78
N GLY A 163 -11.64 2.75 7.82
CA GLY A 163 -12.15 1.89 8.90
C GLY A 163 -12.39 0.43 8.51
N MET A 164 -12.20 0.07 7.24
CA MET A 164 -12.49 -1.27 6.73
C MET A 164 -11.33 -2.23 6.90
N ARG A 165 -11.65 -3.52 6.83
CA ARG A 165 -10.72 -4.65 6.99
C ARG A 165 -11.01 -5.76 5.99
N SER A 166 -10.00 -6.53 5.64
CA SER A 166 -10.20 -7.81 4.96
C SER A 166 -10.84 -8.84 5.90
N PRO A 167 -11.34 -9.98 5.40
CA PRO A 167 -11.46 -11.19 6.21
C PRO A 167 -10.08 -11.66 6.71
N VAL A 168 -10.07 -12.55 7.70
CA VAL A 168 -8.88 -13.38 7.98
C VAL A 168 -8.75 -14.38 6.83
N HIS A 169 -7.58 -14.48 6.20
CA HIS A 169 -7.40 -15.31 5.01
C HIS A 169 -5.99 -15.91 4.89
N ASP A 170 -5.91 -16.98 4.10
CA ASP A 170 -4.67 -17.60 3.65
C ASP A 170 -4.23 -17.06 2.27
N HIS A 171 -3.14 -17.61 1.73
CA HIS A 171 -2.52 -17.22 0.47
C HIS A 171 -2.45 -18.36 -0.55
N ALA A 172 -3.16 -19.47 -0.32
CA ALA A 172 -3.22 -20.63 -1.23
C ALA A 172 -1.82 -21.16 -1.64
N GLY A 173 -0.90 -21.24 -0.69
CA GLY A 173 0.48 -21.68 -0.89
C GLY A 173 1.41 -20.65 -1.56
N SER A 174 0.93 -19.43 -1.83
CA SER A 174 1.71 -18.37 -2.47
C SER A 174 2.54 -17.53 -1.49
N HIS A 175 3.55 -16.86 -2.03
CA HIS A 175 4.18 -15.72 -1.37
C HIS A 175 3.39 -14.44 -1.63
N CYS A 176 3.22 -13.61 -0.60
CA CYS A 176 2.68 -12.26 -0.73
C CYS A 176 3.69 -11.24 -0.20
N LEU A 177 4.04 -10.26 -1.03
CA LEU A 177 4.67 -9.02 -0.59
C LEU A 177 3.67 -7.88 -0.70
N MET A 178 3.50 -7.12 0.38
CA MET A 178 2.62 -5.96 0.44
C MET A 178 3.43 -4.69 0.72
N LYS A 179 3.42 -3.71 -0.19
CA LYS A 179 3.99 -2.37 0.04
C LYS A 179 2.88 -1.36 0.27
N VAL A 180 2.94 -0.59 1.35
CA VAL A 180 2.05 0.57 1.54
C VAL A 180 2.49 1.71 0.64
N LEU A 181 1.64 2.13 -0.29
CA LEU A 181 1.88 3.22 -1.23
C LEU A 181 1.35 4.56 -0.73
N SER A 182 0.29 4.55 0.08
CA SER A 182 -0.25 5.76 0.71
C SER A 182 -1.02 5.41 1.98
N GLY A 183 -0.99 6.30 2.97
CA GLY A 183 -1.63 6.10 4.26
C GLY A 183 -0.89 5.09 5.14
N ARG A 184 -1.66 4.27 5.87
CA ARG A 184 -1.14 3.21 6.75
C ARG A 184 -2.10 2.03 6.81
N LEU A 185 -1.56 0.85 7.08
CA LEU A 185 -2.33 -0.38 7.27
C LEU A 185 -1.87 -1.08 8.55
N SER A 186 -2.80 -1.71 9.25
CA SER A 186 -2.51 -2.60 10.36
C SER A 186 -2.70 -4.05 9.93
N GLU A 187 -1.75 -4.91 10.26
CA GLU A 187 -1.83 -6.36 10.08
C GLU A 187 -2.07 -7.02 11.43
N VAL A 188 -3.00 -7.96 11.46
CA VAL A 188 -3.17 -8.94 12.55
C VAL A 188 -2.85 -10.32 11.98
N ARG A 189 -1.89 -11.02 12.57
CA ARG A 189 -1.54 -12.39 12.21
C ARG A 189 -2.20 -13.37 13.15
N TRP A 190 -2.68 -14.46 12.58
CA TRP A 190 -3.33 -15.54 13.29
C TRP A 190 -2.60 -16.85 13.03
N ALA A 191 -2.54 -17.72 14.04
CA ALA A 191 -2.04 -19.07 13.85
C ALA A 191 -2.90 -19.80 12.81
N MET A 192 -2.26 -20.61 11.97
CA MET A 192 -2.99 -21.56 11.14
C MET A 192 -3.66 -22.59 12.06
N PRO A 193 -4.94 -22.96 11.85
CA PRO A 193 -5.56 -24.03 12.61
C PRO A 193 -4.78 -25.34 12.46
N GLU A 194 -4.51 -26.06 13.56
CA GLU A 194 -3.83 -27.37 13.53
C GLU A 194 -4.59 -28.42 12.71
N SER A 195 -5.88 -28.15 12.47
CA SER A 195 -6.87 -29.02 11.85
C SER A 195 -7.15 -28.64 10.37
N SER A 196 -6.26 -27.89 9.72
CA SER A 196 -6.42 -27.41 8.34
C SER A 196 -5.98 -28.42 7.27
N THR A 197 -5.74 -29.68 7.63
CA THR A 197 -5.66 -30.76 6.65
C THR A 197 -7.06 -31.03 6.09
N GLU A 198 -7.13 -31.32 4.80
CA GLU A 198 -8.37 -31.55 4.00
C GLU A 198 -9.36 -32.54 4.64
N GLU A 199 -8.91 -33.35 5.61
CA GLU A 199 -9.70 -34.34 6.35
C GLU A 199 -10.81 -33.75 7.26
N LEU A 200 -10.82 -32.44 7.51
CA LEU A 200 -11.78 -31.81 8.44
C LEU A 200 -12.74 -30.82 7.77
N GLU A 201 -12.77 -30.75 6.44
CA GLU A 201 -13.86 -30.10 5.73
C GLU A 201 -15.18 -30.86 5.99
N GLY A 202 -16.01 -30.36 6.92
CA GLY A 202 -17.34 -30.91 7.21
C GLY A 202 -17.52 -31.54 8.60
N ARG A 203 -16.52 -31.50 9.49
CA ARG A 203 -16.74 -31.80 10.92
C ARG A 203 -17.17 -30.53 11.66
N GLU A 204 -18.47 -30.24 11.63
CA GLU A 204 -19.10 -29.26 12.52
C GLU A 204 -18.88 -29.70 13.98
N GLY A 205 -18.20 -28.88 14.80
CA GLY A 205 -18.24 -29.03 16.27
C GLY A 205 -16.93 -28.88 17.05
N ASP A 206 -15.75 -29.13 16.45
CA ASP A 206 -14.48 -29.27 17.22
C ASP A 206 -13.42 -28.18 16.94
N ARG A 207 -13.77 -27.07 16.26
CA ARG A 207 -12.80 -26.00 15.94
C ARG A 207 -12.77 -24.92 17.02
N GLU A 208 -11.57 -24.56 17.45
CA GLU A 208 -11.33 -23.45 18.40
C GLU A 208 -11.23 -22.10 17.69
N ALA A 209 -11.50 -21.02 18.43
CA ALA A 209 -11.23 -19.66 18.00
C ALA A 209 -9.77 -19.48 17.54
N LEU A 210 -9.55 -18.65 16.50
CA LEU A 210 -8.22 -18.38 16.01
C LEU A 210 -7.38 -17.62 17.04
N LYS A 211 -6.11 -18.01 17.16
CA LYS A 211 -5.16 -17.40 18.11
C LYS A 211 -4.36 -16.30 17.40
N VAL A 212 -4.42 -15.07 17.91
CA VAL A 212 -3.58 -13.96 17.44
C VAL A 212 -2.13 -14.22 17.81
N ILE A 213 -1.23 -14.19 16.82
CA ILE A 213 0.21 -14.40 17.01
C ILE A 213 1.04 -13.15 16.73
N GLY A 214 0.42 -12.08 16.22
CA GLY A 214 1.12 -10.83 15.99
C GLY A 214 0.22 -9.69 15.55
N ARG A 215 0.65 -8.46 15.85
CA ARG A 215 0.02 -7.22 15.38
C ARG A 215 1.11 -6.25 14.95
N LYS A 216 0.95 -5.61 13.80
CA LYS A 216 1.93 -4.64 13.30
C LYS A 216 1.26 -3.55 12.48
N GLU A 217 1.76 -2.33 12.59
CA GLU A 217 1.38 -1.21 11.72
C GLU A 217 2.46 -0.98 10.66
N PHE A 218 2.02 -0.76 9.42
CA PHE A 218 2.85 -0.42 8.28
C PHE A 218 2.45 0.95 7.75
N LYS A 219 3.41 1.88 7.74
CA LYS A 219 3.27 3.22 7.15
C LYS A 219 3.69 3.20 5.69
N GLU A 220 3.39 4.28 4.97
CA GLU A 220 3.86 4.51 3.60
C GLU A 220 5.36 4.14 3.42
N GLY A 221 5.63 3.47 2.30
CA GLY A 221 6.96 2.99 1.92
C GLY A 221 7.34 1.63 2.53
N LYS A 222 6.72 1.21 3.63
CA LYS A 222 7.01 -0.08 4.27
C LYS A 222 6.51 -1.26 3.44
N VAL A 223 7.28 -2.35 3.48
CA VAL A 223 6.98 -3.62 2.84
C VAL A 223 6.77 -4.68 3.92
N ALA A 224 5.72 -5.47 3.78
CA ALA A 224 5.42 -6.64 4.58
C ALA A 224 5.54 -7.90 3.71
N TYR A 225 5.73 -9.04 4.37
CA TYR A 225 5.78 -10.35 3.73
C TYR A 225 4.95 -11.36 4.54
N ILE A 226 4.18 -12.18 3.84
CA ILE A 226 3.49 -13.33 4.42
C ILE A 226 3.45 -14.50 3.41
N SER A 227 3.37 -15.71 3.95
CA SER A 227 2.93 -16.93 3.27
C SER A 227 2.24 -17.82 4.31
N ASP A 228 1.59 -18.89 3.88
CA ASP A 228 0.84 -19.76 4.79
C ASP A 228 1.70 -20.41 5.89
N ARG A 229 3.02 -20.49 5.67
CA ARG A 229 3.99 -20.92 6.70
C ARG A 229 4.12 -19.96 7.87
N LEU A 230 3.71 -18.70 7.70
CA LEU A 230 3.75 -17.64 8.70
C LEU A 230 2.38 -17.40 9.37
N GLY A 231 1.36 -18.15 8.98
CA GLY A 231 -0.01 -18.04 9.47
C GLY A 231 -0.94 -17.28 8.52
N LEU A 232 -2.14 -17.00 9.03
CA LEU A 232 -3.18 -16.23 8.36
C LEU A 232 -3.02 -14.75 8.69
N HIS A 233 -3.65 -13.86 7.91
CA HIS A 233 -3.74 -12.47 8.34
C HIS A 233 -5.05 -11.75 8.00
N GLU A 234 -5.27 -10.66 8.73
CA GLU A 234 -6.26 -9.64 8.46
C GLU A 234 -5.53 -8.30 8.24
N ILE A 235 -5.89 -7.58 7.18
CA ILE A 235 -5.37 -6.24 6.89
C ILE A 235 -6.46 -5.21 7.11
N ILE A 236 -6.12 -4.14 7.81
CA ILE A 236 -7.05 -3.12 8.30
C ILE A 236 -6.55 -1.75 7.85
N ASN A 237 -7.44 -0.91 7.33
CA ASN A 237 -7.19 0.53 7.29
C ASN A 237 -7.69 1.15 8.61
N PRO A 238 -6.80 1.55 9.53
CA PRO A 238 -7.19 2.08 10.83
C PRO A 238 -7.66 3.55 10.77
N SER A 239 -7.57 4.21 9.62
CA SER A 239 -8.05 5.59 9.47
C SER A 239 -9.57 5.62 9.34
N GLU A 240 -10.24 6.51 10.07
CA GLU A 240 -11.70 6.71 9.97
C GLU A 240 -12.11 7.68 8.84
N GLY A 241 -11.16 8.40 8.26
CA GLY A 241 -11.44 9.44 7.24
C GLY A 241 -10.63 9.33 5.95
N GLU A 242 -9.51 8.61 5.96
CA GLU A 242 -8.56 8.60 4.84
C GLU A 242 -8.44 7.19 4.24
N TYR A 243 -8.46 7.12 2.91
CA TYR A 243 -8.15 5.88 2.21
C TYR A 243 -6.67 5.50 2.41
N ALA A 244 -6.39 4.20 2.37
CA ALA A 244 -5.03 3.68 2.28
C ALA A 244 -4.85 2.94 0.95
N VAL A 245 -3.62 2.90 0.44
CA VAL A 245 -3.30 2.23 -0.83
C VAL A 245 -2.13 1.31 -0.62
N SER A 246 -2.23 0.07 -1.09
CA SER A 246 -1.13 -0.90 -1.05
C SER A 246 -0.94 -1.61 -2.38
N LEU A 247 0.31 -1.95 -2.67
CA LEU A 247 0.73 -2.79 -3.78
C LEU A 247 0.95 -4.21 -3.28
N HIS A 248 0.32 -5.19 -3.90
CA HIS A 248 0.39 -6.60 -3.54
C HIS A 248 0.97 -7.40 -4.69
N LEU A 249 2.08 -8.09 -4.44
CA LEU A 249 2.68 -9.05 -5.35
C LEU A 249 2.42 -10.46 -4.82
N TYR A 250 1.70 -11.28 -5.59
CA TYR A 250 1.53 -12.71 -5.29
C TYR A 250 2.28 -13.57 -6.30
N THR A 251 3.07 -14.52 -5.82
CA THR A 251 3.83 -15.45 -6.68
C THR A 251 3.97 -16.84 -6.03
N PRO A 252 3.55 -17.92 -6.71
CA PRO A 252 2.64 -17.93 -7.88
C PRO A 252 1.29 -17.27 -7.57
N PRO A 253 0.42 -16.95 -8.56
CA PRO A 253 -0.86 -16.29 -8.32
C PRO A 253 -1.98 -17.28 -7.92
N ASN A 254 -1.69 -18.27 -7.05
CA ASN A 254 -2.58 -19.39 -6.75
C ASN A 254 -3.97 -18.97 -6.29
N ALA A 255 -4.08 -17.95 -5.42
CA ALA A 255 -5.38 -17.48 -4.96
C ALA A 255 -6.30 -16.97 -6.10
N ALA A 256 -5.72 -16.43 -7.17
CA ALA A 256 -6.47 -16.00 -8.34
C ALA A 256 -6.89 -17.18 -9.23
N THR A 257 -6.11 -18.26 -9.25
CA THR A 257 -6.36 -19.43 -10.10
C THR A 257 -7.24 -20.48 -9.42
N TYR A 258 -6.98 -20.76 -8.15
CA TYR A 258 -7.55 -21.88 -7.40
C TYR A 258 -8.47 -21.44 -6.26
N GLY A 259 -8.47 -20.15 -5.91
CA GLY A 259 -9.16 -19.65 -4.72
C GLY A 259 -8.28 -19.70 -3.47
N CYS A 260 -8.82 -19.19 -2.37
CA CYS A 260 -8.18 -19.14 -1.06
C CYS A 260 -9.22 -19.43 0.02
N HIS A 261 -8.80 -19.59 1.27
CA HIS A 261 -9.74 -19.70 2.39
C HIS A 261 -9.87 -18.37 3.12
N ILE A 262 -11.11 -18.06 3.50
CA ILE A 262 -11.41 -17.07 4.52
C ILE A 262 -11.81 -17.79 5.80
N TYR A 263 -11.46 -17.21 6.95
CA TYR A 263 -11.67 -17.81 8.25
C TYR A 263 -12.50 -16.91 9.15
N ASP A 264 -13.39 -17.50 9.93
CA ASP A 264 -14.04 -16.84 11.05
C ASP A 264 -13.07 -16.83 12.25
N PRO A 265 -12.69 -15.66 12.78
CA PRO A 265 -11.73 -15.58 13.88
C PRO A 265 -12.28 -16.12 15.21
N THR A 266 -13.59 -16.17 15.38
CA THR A 266 -14.28 -16.61 16.59
C THR A 266 -14.49 -18.11 16.64
N THR A 267 -14.76 -18.75 15.51
CA THR A 267 -15.02 -20.20 15.44
C THR A 267 -13.87 -21.01 14.84
N GLY A 268 -12.95 -20.35 14.13
CA GLY A 268 -11.90 -21.03 13.36
C GLY A 268 -12.40 -21.72 12.10
N GLU A 269 -13.71 -21.62 11.79
CA GLU A 269 -14.28 -22.17 10.56
C GLU A 269 -13.70 -21.49 9.34
N SER A 270 -13.45 -22.29 8.30
CA SER A 270 -12.92 -21.84 7.03
C SER A 270 -13.96 -22.02 5.93
N LYS A 271 -13.92 -21.15 4.94
CA LYS A 271 -14.67 -21.28 3.70
C LYS A 271 -13.74 -21.05 2.53
N HIS A 272 -13.68 -22.02 1.63
CA HIS A 272 -13.00 -21.85 0.35
C HIS A 272 -13.78 -20.84 -0.51
N VAL A 273 -13.07 -19.85 -1.06
CA VAL A 273 -13.63 -18.80 -1.90
C VAL A 273 -12.80 -18.62 -3.16
N MET A 274 -13.47 -18.59 -4.30
CA MET A 274 -12.84 -18.16 -5.55
C MET A 274 -12.65 -16.65 -5.53
N GLN A 275 -11.54 -16.20 -6.12
CA GLN A 275 -11.36 -14.78 -6.35
C GLN A 275 -12.42 -14.27 -7.33
N GLY A 276 -13.17 -13.25 -6.92
CA GLY A 276 -14.08 -12.54 -7.82
C GLY A 276 -13.34 -11.72 -8.89
N SER A 277 -14.10 -11.12 -9.80
CA SER A 277 -13.57 -10.19 -10.80
C SER A 277 -12.78 -9.05 -10.17
N TYR A 278 -11.70 -8.62 -10.84
CA TYR A 278 -10.99 -7.40 -10.47
C TYR A 278 -11.87 -6.17 -10.70
N ASP A 279 -11.73 -5.17 -9.82
CA ASP A 279 -12.46 -3.90 -9.94
C ASP A 279 -11.98 -3.07 -11.14
N SER A 280 -10.71 -3.24 -11.52
CA SER A 280 -10.16 -2.74 -12.77
C SER A 280 -9.04 -3.63 -13.26
N VAL A 281 -8.80 -3.61 -14.57
CA VAL A 281 -7.69 -4.32 -15.22
C VAL A 281 -6.86 -3.31 -15.99
N ARG A 282 -5.57 -3.24 -15.66
CA ARG A 282 -4.58 -2.32 -16.25
C ARG A 282 -5.02 -0.85 -16.21
N GLY A 283 -5.79 -0.48 -15.19
CA GLY A 283 -6.31 0.88 -14.97
C GLY A 283 -7.64 1.18 -15.65
N ILE A 284 -8.28 0.19 -16.28
CA ILE A 284 -9.61 0.33 -16.89
C ILE A 284 -10.64 -0.37 -16.01
N VAL A 285 -11.67 0.37 -15.60
CA VAL A 285 -12.84 -0.17 -14.90
C VAL A 285 -13.76 -0.80 -15.94
N HIS A 286 -14.09 -2.07 -15.77
CA HIS A 286 -15.09 -2.73 -16.60
C HIS A 286 -16.44 -2.62 -15.92
N SER A 287 -17.43 -2.08 -16.62
CA SER A 287 -18.82 -2.12 -16.18
C SER A 287 -19.25 -3.59 -16.07
N SER A 288 -19.59 -4.01 -14.86
CA SER A 288 -20.27 -5.28 -14.60
C SER A 288 -21.67 -5.28 -15.19
#